data_AF-A0A5D4TH67-F1
#
_entry.id   AF-A0A5D4TH67-F1
#
_cell.length_a   1.000
_cell.length_b   1.000
_cell.length_c   1.000
_cell.angle_alpha   90.00
_cell.angle_beta   90.00
_cell.angle_gamma   90.00
#
_symmetry.space_group_name_H-M   'P 1'
#
loop_
_entity.id
_entity.type
_entity.pdbx_description
1 polymer ?
#
loop_
_entity_poly.entity_id
_entity_poly.type
_entity_poly.pdbx_seq_one_letter_code
_entity_poly.pdbx_strand_id
1 'polypeptide(L)' 'RLNREVRKRLKTMDSLPNIEAAEKIIYLNVTDYNDRWARRKLSGFGLAKEEIKNMFDNRYGEK' A
#
# COMPACT_ATOMS: atom_id res chain seq x y z
N ARG A 1 -0.32 -7.62 -2.56
CA ARG A 1 0.30 -7.17 -3.83
C ARG A 1 1.73 -6.72 -3.61
N LEU A 2 1.96 -5.71 -2.76
CA LEU A 2 3.29 -5.22 -2.37
C LEU A 2 4.29 -6.34 -2.00
N ASN A 3 3.94 -7.23 -1.06
CA ASN A 3 4.84 -8.32 -0.64
C ASN A 3 5.28 -9.24 -1.80
N ARG A 4 4.43 -9.45 -2.81
CA ARG A 4 4.78 -10.25 -3.99
C ARG A 4 5.74 -9.50 -4.92
N GLU A 5 5.53 -8.20 -5.11
CA GLU A 5 6.38 -7.34 -5.95
C GLU A 5 7.77 -7.14 -5.33
N VAL A 6 7.83 -6.89 -4.02
CA VAL A 6 9.08 -6.82 -3.27
C VAL A 6 9.83 -8.15 -3.37
N ARG A 7 9.17 -9.29 -3.12
CA ARG A 7 9.81 -10.62 -3.28
C ARG A 7 10.31 -10.88 -4.69
N LYS A 8 9.57 -10.46 -5.74
CA LYS A 8 10.00 -10.64 -7.13
C LYS A 8 11.28 -9.84 -7.46
N ARG A 9 11.39 -8.60 -6.97
CA ARG A 9 12.56 -7.74 -7.19
C ARG A 9 13.77 -8.20 -6.38
N LEU A 10 13.54 -8.67 -5.16
CA LEU A 10 14.60 -9.21 -4.31
C LEU A 10 15.08 -10.59 -4.78
N LYS A 11 14.22 -11.40 -5.44
CA LYS A 11 14.60 -12.72 -5.97
C LYS A 11 15.75 -12.66 -6.98
N THR A 12 15.88 -11.58 -7.74
CA THR A 12 16.94 -11.39 -8.75
C THR A 12 18.21 -10.75 -8.19
N MET A 13 18.23 -10.36 -6.90
CA MET A 13 19.41 -9.79 -6.25
C MET A 13 20.06 -10.89 -5.42
N ASP A 14 21.09 -11.54 -5.97
CA ASP A 14 21.72 -12.71 -5.35
C ASP A 14 22.35 -12.44 -3.96
N SER A 15 22.54 -11.18 -3.59
CA SER A 15 22.72 -10.76 -2.20
C SER A 15 22.49 -9.25 -2.05
N LEU A 16 21.76 -8.85 -1.02
CA LEU A 16 21.76 -7.46 -0.58
C LEU A 16 23.04 -7.25 0.26
N PRO A 17 23.86 -6.24 -0.03
CA PRO A 17 25.18 -6.08 0.61
C PRO A 17 25.09 -5.73 2.09
N ASN A 18 24.00 -5.07 2.51
CA ASN A 18 23.73 -4.71 3.91
C ASN A 18 22.24 -4.42 4.12
N ILE A 19 21.83 -4.26 5.38
CA ILE A 19 20.43 -3.98 5.78
C ILE A 19 19.97 -2.62 5.24
N GLU A 20 20.83 -1.61 5.25
CA GLU A 20 20.50 -0.26 4.74
C GLU A 20 20.10 -0.28 3.26
N ALA A 21 20.75 -1.13 2.44
CA ALA A 21 20.38 -1.33 1.06
C ALA A 21 18.97 -1.95 0.94
N ALA A 22 18.63 -2.90 1.82
CA ALA A 22 17.29 -3.47 1.89
C ALA A 22 16.23 -2.42 2.25
N GLU A 23 16.51 -1.58 3.25
CA GLU A 23 15.62 -0.49 3.67
C GLU A 23 15.36 0.51 2.54
N LYS A 24 16.41 0.94 1.84
CA LYS A 24 16.28 1.85 0.68
C LYS A 24 15.42 1.24 -0.43
N ILE A 25 15.61 -0.04 -0.73
CA ILE A 25 14.81 -0.75 -1.73
C ILE A 25 13.34 -0.82 -1.30
N ILE A 26 13.07 -1.12 -0.03
CA ILE A 26 11.69 -1.16 0.49
C ILE A 26 11.07 0.23 0.40
N TYR A 27 11.78 1.27 0.83
CA TYR A 27 11.32 2.65 0.77
C TYR A 27 10.92 3.06 -0.66
N LEU A 28 11.80 2.83 -1.64
CA LEU A 28 11.53 3.16 -3.03
C LEU A 28 10.32 2.40 -3.59
N ASN A 29 10.15 1.12 -3.24
CA ASN A 29 8.99 0.34 -3.67
C ASN A 29 7.68 0.83 -3.04
N VAL A 30 7.70 1.20 -1.76
CA VAL A 30 6.53 1.74 -1.07
C VAL A 30 6.14 3.09 -1.65
N THR A 31 7.10 3.98 -1.91
CA THR A 31 6.84 5.29 -2.53
C THR A 31 6.24 5.13 -3.93
N ASP A 32 6.84 4.31 -4.81
CA ASP A 32 6.30 4.05 -6.15
C ASP A 32 4.88 3.43 -6.09
N TYR A 33 4.65 2.50 -5.15
CA TYR A 33 3.33 1.91 -4.95
C TYR A 33 2.31 2.98 -4.50
N ASN A 34 2.67 3.80 -3.51
CA ASN A 34 1.80 4.84 -3.00
C ASN A 34 1.50 5.88 -4.08
N ASP A 35 2.48 6.34 -4.84
CA ASP A 35 2.27 7.33 -5.92
C ASP A 35 1.32 6.81 -7.00
N ARG A 36 1.44 5.53 -7.38
CA ARG A 36 0.53 4.90 -8.35
C ARG A 36 -0.89 4.78 -7.85
N TRP A 37 -1.07 4.49 -6.57
CA TRP A 37 -2.39 4.22 -5.97
C TRP A 37 -3.01 5.44 -5.29
N ALA A 38 -2.26 6.52 -5.05
CA ALA A 38 -2.73 7.74 -4.38
C ALA A 38 -3.92 8.38 -5.10
N ARG A 39 -3.96 8.27 -6.44
CA ARG A 39 -5.03 8.84 -7.27
C ARG A 39 -6.05 7.82 -7.74
N ARG A 40 -5.86 6.53 -7.43
CA ARG A 40 -6.75 5.44 -7.89
C ARG A 40 -7.70 5.02 -6.78
N LYS A 41 -9.00 5.02 -7.06
CA LYS A 41 -9.99 4.36 -6.20
C LYS A 41 -10.28 2.98 -6.75
N LEU A 42 -10.29 1.97 -5.87
CA LEU A 42 -10.76 0.64 -6.23
C LEU A 42 -12.26 0.71 -6.55
N SER A 43 -12.69 0.05 -7.61
CA SER A 43 -14.12 0.02 -8.00
C SER A 43 -15.00 -0.49 -6.86
N GLY A 44 -14.56 -1.55 -6.18
CA GLY A 44 -15.24 -2.10 -5.00
C GLY A 44 -15.34 -1.11 -3.83
N PHE A 45 -14.34 -0.24 -3.65
CA PHE A 45 -14.44 0.84 -2.67
C PHE A 45 -15.51 1.85 -3.06
N GLY A 46 -15.70 2.14 -4.35
CA GLY A 46 -16.78 3.00 -4.83
C GLY A 46 -18.16 2.47 -4.45
N LEU A 47 -18.39 1.16 -4.61
CA LEU A 47 -19.66 0.50 -4.27
C LEU A 47 -19.93 0.51 -2.76
N ALA A 48 -18.91 0.29 -1.93
CA ALA A 48 -19.05 0.24 -0.48
C ALA A 48 -18.88 1.60 0.21
N LYS A 49 -18.62 2.68 -0.54
CA LYS A 49 -18.22 3.98 0.03
C LYS A 49 -19.27 4.55 0.98
N GLU A 50 -20.55 4.50 0.60
CA GLU A 50 -21.64 5.04 1.41
C GLU A 50 -21.84 4.23 2.69
N GLU A 51 -21.81 2.90 2.58
CA GLU A 51 -21.93 2.00 3.72
C GLU A 51 -20.78 2.20 4.73
N ILE A 52 -19.53 2.28 4.25
CA ILE A 52 -18.36 2.56 5.09
C ILE A 52 -18.50 3.94 5.76
N LYS A 53 -19.00 4.95 5.05
CA LYS A 53 -19.23 6.27 5.63
C LYS A 53 -20.28 6.23 6.73
N ASN A 54 -21.41 5.55 6.51
CA ASN A 54 -22.44 5.39 7.53
C ASN A 54 -21.91 4.65 8.77
N MET A 55 -21.11 3.59 8.59
CA MET A 55 -20.46 2.90 9.71
C MET A 55 -19.48 3.81 10.46
N PHE A 56 -18.74 4.66 9.75
CA PHE A 56 -17.83 5.64 10.36
C PHE A 56 -18.61 6.68 11.17
N ASP A 57 -19.65 7.27 10.58
CA ASP A 57 -20.49 8.28 11.23
C ASP A 57 -21.24 7.67 12.43
N ASN A 58 -21.70 6.42 12.36
CA ASN A 58 -22.31 5.75 13.52
C ASN A 58 -21.31 5.47 14.65
N ARG A 59 -20.03 5.27 14.33
CA ARG A 59 -19.00 4.95 15.32
C ARG A 59 -18.36 6.20 15.93
N TYR A 60 -18.26 7.28 15.15
CA TYR A 60 -17.48 8.47 15.50
C TYR A 60 -18.23 9.80 15.29
N GLY A 61 -19.42 9.76 14.70
CA GLY A 61 -20.17 10.92 14.22
C GLY A 61 -21.06 11.62 15.25
N GLU A 62 -20.92 11.31 16.54
CA GLU A 62 -21.40 12.19 17.62
C GLU A 62 -20.41 12.26 18.79
N LYS A 63 -19.86 13.45 19.02
CA LYS A 63 -20.24 14.26 20.19
C LYS A 63 -21.15 15.38 19.72
#